data_AF-A0AAV5SEK5-F1
#
_entry.id   AF-A0AAV5SEK5-F1
#
_cell.length_a   1.000
_cell.length_b   1.000
_cell.length_c   1.000
_cell.angle_alpha   90.00
_cell.angle_beta   90.00
_cell.angle_gamma   90.00
#
_symmetry.space_group_name_H-M   'P 1'
#
loop_
_entity.id
_entity.type
_entity.pdbx_description
1 polymer ?
#
loop_
_entity_poly.entity_id
_entity_poly.type
_entity_poly.pdbx_seq_one_letter_code
_entity_poly.pdbx_strand_id
1 'polypeptide(L)'
;KGINLSGGQKSRISLARAVYQQDDVYLLDDPLSAVDAHVGRHIFNHVVGPSGLLSAKTRILVTHGLTYTKEAEEILVMSDGSIIERGKFDELLKQERVFSKLMEEYAKLSSEEEEDEDEAVDDIEKFTAKVLDESKDREDTLTKTPETETEEGEKKLIKKEGVEQGRVKSTVYLEYIRAASIPLFIAFLVTFAVYQGFQMLRSFWLSAWSNENDPAYPGEKMDQGARQGIYIALGLIESIGFMFSLAFLLYAGLNASKRLHAPLIRNLLRSPVLFFDTTPLGRILNRCSKDIETIDSQLPLNTLYFIMCIYSIITTLLVIVISTPLFIVVIIPLAVIYVLFLTFYVPTARQLKRLESVNRSPVFSHFGESIQGAASIRAYGRVGEFCLSSEEKVDTFIRCKYLNTVSNRWLAVRLEFIGNCVIFFAALFATFSKEWNWGVSAGLVGVSVSYALNITEVLNFAVRQISDVESNIVSVERVREYSETPNEVRHSIDR
;
A
#
# COMPACT_ATOMS: atom_id res chain seq x y z
N LYS A 1 4.44 -19.90 0.87
CA LYS A 1 3.91 -19.79 2.27
C LYS A 1 2.77 -20.77 2.58
N GLY A 2 1.86 -21.10 1.64
CA GLY A 2 0.87 -22.18 1.85
C GLY A 2 0.07 -22.02 3.15
N ILE A 3 -0.41 -20.80 3.43
CA ILE A 3 -0.94 -20.43 4.75
C ILE A 3 -2.09 -21.35 5.20
N ASN A 4 -2.85 -21.87 4.24
CA ASN A 4 -4.00 -22.74 4.49
C ASN A 4 -3.65 -24.23 4.53
N LEU A 5 -2.37 -24.59 4.41
CA LEU A 5 -1.92 -25.98 4.35
C LEU A 5 -1.24 -26.36 5.68
N SER A 6 -1.60 -27.54 6.19
CA SER A 6 -0.90 -28.15 7.33
C SER A 6 0.57 -28.46 6.97
N GLY A 7 1.39 -28.73 7.99
CA GLY A 7 2.78 -29.14 7.79
C GLY A 7 2.90 -30.33 6.82
N GLY A 8 2.19 -31.42 7.10
CA GLY A 8 2.17 -32.61 6.24
C GLY A 8 1.67 -32.34 4.82
N GLN A 9 0.66 -31.48 4.63
CA GLN A 9 0.20 -31.10 3.30
C GLN A 9 1.28 -30.34 2.50
N LYS A 10 2.01 -29.42 3.14
CA LYS A 10 3.12 -28.70 2.50
C LYS A 10 4.24 -29.67 2.10
N SER A 11 4.60 -30.61 2.98
CA SER A 11 5.62 -31.62 2.70
C SER A 11 5.22 -32.48 1.49
N ARG A 12 3.97 -32.97 1.45
CA ARG A 12 3.46 -33.76 0.32
C ARG A 12 3.46 -33.00 -1.00
N ILE A 13 3.05 -31.73 -1.02
CA ILE A 13 3.08 -30.91 -2.23
C ILE A 13 4.52 -30.66 -2.69
N SER A 14 5.45 -30.43 -1.76
CA SER A 14 6.87 -30.26 -2.09
C SER A 14 7.47 -31.53 -2.67
N LEU A 15 7.16 -32.70 -2.09
CA LEU A 15 7.59 -34.00 -2.58
C LEU A 15 6.99 -34.30 -3.97
N ALA A 16 5.68 -34.06 -4.14
CA ALA A 16 5.02 -34.26 -5.43
C ALA A 16 5.66 -33.40 -6.53
N ARG A 17 5.99 -32.13 -6.24
CA ARG A 17 6.71 -31.26 -7.18
C ARG A 17 8.07 -31.84 -7.58
N ALA A 18 8.83 -32.38 -6.62
CA ALA A 18 10.12 -32.99 -6.92
C ALA A 18 9.95 -34.23 -7.81
N VAL A 19 9.05 -35.15 -7.45
CA VAL A 19 8.78 -36.39 -8.20
C VAL A 19 8.30 -36.10 -9.62
N TYR A 20 7.43 -35.10 -9.78
CA TYR A 20 6.88 -34.71 -11.08
C TYR A 20 7.95 -34.21 -12.07
N GLN A 21 9.07 -33.71 -11.56
CA GLN A 21 10.14 -33.15 -12.39
C GLN A 21 11.00 -34.22 -13.08
N GLN A 22 10.94 -35.48 -12.62
CA GLN A 22 11.63 -36.63 -13.22
C GLN A 22 13.16 -36.48 -13.36
N ASP A 23 13.78 -35.75 -12.43
CA ASP A 23 15.24 -35.59 -12.37
C ASP A 23 15.97 -36.95 -12.14
N ASP A 24 17.29 -36.97 -12.32
CA ASP A 24 18.10 -38.19 -12.14
C ASP A 24 18.50 -38.45 -10.68
N VAL A 25 18.61 -37.39 -9.88
CA VAL A 25 19.04 -37.43 -8.48
C VAL A 25 18.00 -36.73 -7.60
N TYR A 26 17.56 -37.42 -6.56
CA TYR A 26 16.63 -36.91 -5.56
C TYR A 26 17.32 -36.75 -4.22
N LEU A 27 17.35 -35.51 -3.72
CA LEU A 27 17.82 -35.17 -2.37
C LEU A 27 16.59 -34.89 -1.50
N LEU A 28 16.31 -35.78 -0.55
CA LEU A 28 15.13 -35.75 0.30
C LEU A 28 15.55 -35.48 1.74
N ASP A 29 15.31 -34.27 2.22
CA ASP A 29 15.59 -33.85 3.60
C ASP A 29 14.33 -34.00 4.45
N ASP A 30 14.26 -35.11 5.17
CA ASP A 30 13.19 -35.51 6.09
C ASP A 30 11.75 -35.29 5.58
N PRO A 31 11.40 -35.84 4.39
CA PRO A 31 10.12 -35.56 3.74
C PRO A 31 8.90 -36.13 4.47
N LEU A 32 9.09 -37.04 5.44
CA LEU A 32 8.03 -37.81 6.11
C LEU A 32 7.77 -37.40 7.57
N SER A 33 8.50 -36.46 8.15
CA SER A 33 8.37 -36.14 9.59
C SER A 33 7.08 -35.41 9.97
N ALA A 34 6.45 -34.73 9.02
CA ALA A 34 5.21 -33.97 9.27
C ALA A 34 3.94 -34.74 8.86
N VAL A 35 4.05 -36.03 8.51
CA VAL A 35 2.92 -36.90 8.17
C VAL A 35 2.79 -38.01 9.20
N ASP A 36 1.56 -38.48 9.42
CA ASP A 36 1.26 -39.64 10.24
C ASP A 36 1.95 -40.90 9.69
N ALA A 37 2.20 -41.88 10.56
CA ALA A 37 2.97 -43.09 10.23
C ALA A 37 2.36 -43.86 9.05
N HIS A 38 1.02 -43.93 8.99
CA HIS A 38 0.30 -44.63 7.92
C HIS A 38 0.50 -43.95 6.55
N VAL A 39 0.28 -42.63 6.46
CA VAL A 39 0.54 -41.86 5.24
C VAL A 39 2.03 -41.88 4.89
N GLY A 40 2.93 -41.85 5.89
CA GLY A 40 4.36 -42.02 5.72
C GLY A 40 4.71 -43.34 5.03
N ARG A 41 4.15 -44.45 5.51
CA ARG A 41 4.29 -45.79 4.91
C ARG A 41 3.77 -45.82 3.48
N HIS A 42 2.61 -45.24 3.23
CA HIS A 42 2.02 -45.18 1.89
C HIS A 42 2.93 -44.41 0.91
N ILE A 43 3.44 -43.24 1.31
CA ILE A 43 4.36 -42.44 0.48
C ILE A 43 5.66 -43.20 0.25
N PHE A 44 6.22 -43.84 1.28
CA PHE A 44 7.44 -44.61 1.15
C PHE A 44 7.26 -45.75 0.13
N ASN A 45 6.26 -46.62 0.30
CA ASN A 45 6.06 -47.80 -0.54
C ASN A 45 5.82 -47.46 -2.02
N HIS A 46 5.07 -46.38 -2.29
CA HIS A 46 4.67 -46.02 -3.65
C HIS A 46 5.61 -45.02 -4.33
N VAL A 47 6.46 -44.30 -3.59
CA VAL A 47 7.30 -43.23 -4.16
C VAL A 47 8.80 -43.47 -3.91
N VAL A 48 9.21 -43.57 -2.65
CA VAL A 48 10.64 -43.51 -2.25
C VAL A 48 11.30 -44.88 -2.19
N GLY A 49 10.55 -45.89 -1.76
CA GLY A 49 11.00 -47.25 -1.52
C GLY A 49 11.37 -48.01 -2.80
N PRO A 50 11.84 -49.26 -2.65
CA PRO A 50 12.36 -50.07 -3.76
C PRO A 50 11.29 -50.42 -4.80
N SER A 51 10.02 -50.52 -4.42
CA SER A 51 8.88 -50.70 -5.32
C SER A 51 8.23 -49.40 -5.79
N GLY A 52 8.76 -48.25 -5.37
CA GLY A 52 8.16 -46.94 -5.64
C GLY A 52 8.49 -46.38 -7.02
N LEU A 53 7.84 -45.26 -7.36
CA LEU A 53 8.05 -44.53 -8.61
C LEU A 53 9.49 -44.10 -8.85
N LEU A 54 10.24 -43.81 -7.78
CA LEU A 54 11.63 -43.37 -7.88
C LEU A 54 12.64 -44.54 -7.85
N SER A 55 12.18 -45.79 -7.86
CA SER A 55 13.01 -47.01 -7.72
C SER A 55 14.21 -47.06 -8.66
N ALA A 56 14.06 -46.59 -9.90
CA ALA A 56 15.12 -46.57 -10.91
C ALA A 56 16.06 -45.33 -10.86
N LYS A 57 15.81 -44.37 -9.95
CA LYS A 57 16.54 -43.10 -9.84
C LYS A 57 17.49 -43.09 -8.63
N THR A 58 18.50 -42.24 -8.63
CA THR A 58 19.38 -42.07 -7.45
C THR A 58 18.64 -41.30 -6.36
N ARG A 59 18.56 -41.86 -5.15
CA ARG A 59 17.81 -41.30 -4.02
C ARG A 59 18.73 -41.17 -2.81
N ILE A 60 18.81 -39.98 -2.24
CA ILE A 60 19.47 -39.73 -0.95
C ILE A 60 18.39 -39.23 0.01
N LEU A 61 18.08 -40.03 1.03
CA LEU A 61 17.09 -39.73 2.05
C LEU A 61 17.79 -39.47 3.38
N VAL A 62 17.63 -38.27 3.91
CA VAL A 62 17.97 -37.93 5.29
C VAL A 62 16.68 -38.04 6.09
N THR A 63 16.66 -38.80 7.18
CA THR A 63 15.45 -38.94 8.01
C THR A 63 15.78 -39.30 9.45
N HIS A 64 14.90 -38.88 10.36
CA HIS A 64 14.87 -39.36 11.75
C HIS A 64 14.06 -40.66 11.91
N GLY A 65 13.22 -41.02 10.93
CA GLY A 65 12.41 -42.24 10.96
C GLY A 65 13.25 -43.48 10.67
N LEU A 66 13.77 -44.13 11.71
CA LEU A 66 14.65 -45.30 11.57
C LEU A 66 13.95 -46.52 10.95
N THR A 67 12.61 -46.57 10.97
CA THR A 67 11.79 -47.65 10.40
C THR A 67 12.07 -47.90 8.92
N TYR A 68 12.41 -46.84 8.17
CA TYR A 68 12.67 -46.91 6.72
C TYR A 68 14.10 -47.35 6.37
N THR A 69 15.02 -47.32 7.33
CA THR A 69 16.44 -47.64 7.09
C THR A 69 16.68 -49.10 6.72
N LYS A 70 15.76 -50.00 7.09
CA LYS A 70 15.80 -51.43 6.74
C LYS A 70 15.77 -51.70 5.24
N GLU A 71 15.12 -50.82 4.47
CA GLU A 71 14.98 -50.95 3.02
C GLU A 71 16.03 -50.14 2.23
N ALA A 72 16.96 -49.48 2.93
CA ALA A 72 18.04 -48.72 2.29
C ALA A 72 19.16 -49.65 1.80
N GLU A 73 19.69 -49.37 0.61
CA GLU A 73 20.82 -50.11 0.04
C GLU A 73 22.13 -49.82 0.80
N GLU A 74 22.29 -48.59 1.28
CA GLU A 74 23.46 -48.11 2.02
C GLU A 74 23.04 -47.03 3.02
N ILE A 75 23.57 -47.11 4.24
CA ILE A 75 23.29 -46.19 5.33
C ILE A 75 24.59 -45.46 5.70
N LEU A 76 24.50 -44.14 5.87
CA LEU A 76 25.59 -43.28 6.36
C LEU A 76 25.18 -42.69 7.70
N VAL A 77 26.00 -42.90 8.73
CA VAL A 77 25.80 -42.31 10.05
C VAL A 77 26.78 -41.16 10.24
N MET A 78 26.26 -40.00 10.62
CA MET A 78 27.06 -38.79 10.81
C MET A 78 27.06 -38.34 12.27
N SER A 79 28.21 -37.92 12.78
CA SER A 79 28.38 -37.23 14.07
C SER A 79 29.38 -36.09 13.92
N ASP A 80 29.08 -34.94 14.53
CA ASP A 80 29.97 -33.76 14.56
C ASP A 80 30.47 -33.31 13.18
N GLY A 81 29.60 -33.41 12.15
CA GLY A 81 29.94 -33.03 10.78
C GLY A 81 30.83 -34.04 10.03
N SER A 82 31.07 -35.22 10.59
CA SER A 82 31.87 -36.30 10.00
C SER A 82 31.06 -37.59 9.84
N ILE A 83 31.37 -38.39 8.81
CA ILE A 83 30.77 -39.72 8.64
C ILE A 83 31.51 -40.69 9.55
N ILE A 84 30.80 -41.29 10.50
CA ILE A 84 31.37 -42.20 11.50
C ILE A 84 31.18 -43.67 11.13
N GLU A 85 30.09 -44.01 10.44
CA GLU A 85 29.78 -45.37 10.00
C GLU A 85 29.13 -45.36 8.62
N ARG A 86 29.38 -46.43 7.85
CA ARG A 86 28.87 -46.64 6.50
C ARG A 86 28.70 -48.14 6.27
N GLY A 87 27.54 -48.57 5.78
CA GLY A 87 27.31 -49.98 5.45
C GLY A 87 25.83 -50.32 5.24
N LYS A 88 25.55 -51.61 5.07
CA LYS A 88 24.17 -52.13 5.03
C LYS A 88 23.57 -52.22 6.42
N PHE A 89 22.24 -52.28 6.51
CA PHE A 89 21.50 -52.38 7.77
C PHE A 89 22.04 -53.49 8.69
N ASP A 90 22.13 -54.72 8.19
CA ASP A 90 22.59 -55.89 8.98
C ASP A 90 24.06 -55.80 9.39
N GLU A 91 24.89 -55.13 8.59
CA GLU A 91 26.31 -54.94 8.87
C GLU A 91 26.52 -53.93 9.99
N LEU A 92 25.78 -52.82 9.96
CA LEU A 92 25.83 -51.77 10.98
C LEU A 92 25.24 -52.23 12.31
N LEU A 93 24.19 -53.06 12.28
CA LEU A 93 23.60 -53.64 13.50
C LEU A 93 24.59 -54.53 14.24
N LYS A 94 25.38 -55.34 13.51
CA LYS A 94 26.38 -56.26 14.09
C LYS A 94 27.61 -55.56 14.66
N GLN A 95 27.87 -54.31 14.28
CA GLN A 95 29.05 -53.57 14.73
C GLN A 95 28.90 -53.05 16.18
N GLU A 96 27.68 -53.07 16.76
CA GLU A 96 27.38 -52.58 18.13
C GLU A 96 27.89 -51.15 18.41
N ARG A 97 27.97 -50.33 17.36
CA ARG A 97 28.42 -48.93 17.44
C ARG A 97 27.23 -47.97 17.61
N VAL A 98 27.32 -46.77 17.05
CA VAL A 98 26.35 -45.68 17.25
C VAL A 98 25.01 -46.04 16.61
N PHE A 99 25.02 -46.67 15.43
CA PHE A 99 23.78 -47.08 14.75
C PHE A 99 22.98 -48.12 15.55
N SER A 100 23.63 -49.16 16.08
CA SER A 100 22.97 -50.20 16.87
C SER A 100 22.30 -49.64 18.12
N LYS A 101 22.98 -48.72 18.81
CA LYS A 101 22.42 -48.05 20.00
C LYS A 101 21.22 -47.17 19.67
N LEU A 102 21.27 -46.43 18.57
CA LEU A 102 20.13 -45.64 18.06
C LEU A 102 18.92 -46.54 17.75
N MET A 103 19.14 -47.70 17.14
CA MET A 103 18.06 -48.66 16.84
C MET A 103 17.45 -49.27 18.11
N GLU A 104 18.26 -49.60 19.12
CA GLU A 104 17.77 -50.12 20.41
C GLU A 104 16.96 -49.09 21.19
N GLU A 105 17.38 -47.82 21.16
CA GLU A 105 16.66 -46.72 21.80
C GLU A 105 15.34 -46.46 21.08
N TYR A 106 15.35 -46.45 19.75
CA TYR A 106 14.15 -46.28 18.93
C TYR A 106 13.13 -47.42 19.13
N ALA A 107 13.60 -48.67 19.23
CA ALA A 107 12.74 -49.83 19.47
C ALA A 107 12.02 -49.76 20.83
N LYS A 108 12.64 -49.15 21.85
CA LYS A 108 12.02 -48.92 23.17
C LYS A 108 10.97 -47.82 23.13
N LEU A 109 11.21 -46.77 22.35
CA LEU A 109 10.25 -45.66 22.15
C LEU A 109 9.02 -46.11 21.35
N SER A 110 9.20 -46.90 20.28
CA SER A 110 8.07 -47.39 19.48
C SER A 110 7.17 -48.38 20.25
N SER A 111 7.72 -49.15 21.19
CA SER A 111 6.92 -50.05 22.03
C SER A 111 6.02 -49.35 23.06
N GLU A 112 6.21 -48.06 23.32
CA GLU A 112 5.34 -47.26 24.21
C GLU A 112 4.19 -46.56 23.43
N GLU A 113 4.30 -46.43 22.10
CA GLU A 113 3.29 -45.76 21.25
C GLU A 113 2.28 -46.73 20.61
N GLU A 114 2.57 -48.04 20.57
CA GLU A 114 1.75 -49.06 19.90
C GLU A 114 0.48 -49.48 20.70
N GLU A 115 0.24 -49.00 21.93
CA GLU A 115 -0.95 -49.41 22.73
C GLU A 115 -2.26 -48.66 22.39
N ASP A 116 -2.23 -47.57 21.60
CA ASP A 116 -3.42 -46.71 21.34
C ASP A 116 -3.98 -46.77 19.89
N GLU A 117 -3.37 -47.47 18.95
CA GLU A 117 -3.65 -47.29 17.50
C GLU A 117 -4.44 -48.42 16.80
N ASP A 118 -4.66 -49.58 17.43
CA ASP A 118 -5.28 -50.74 16.77
C ASP A 118 -6.80 -50.59 16.50
N GLU A 119 -7.50 -49.63 17.11
CA GLU A 119 -8.94 -49.40 16.86
C GLU A 119 -9.24 -48.52 15.62
N ALA A 120 -8.28 -47.75 15.10
CA ALA A 120 -8.51 -46.77 14.03
C ALA A 120 -8.36 -47.33 12.59
N VAL A 121 -7.73 -48.50 12.44
CA VAL A 121 -7.41 -49.15 11.16
C VAL A 121 -8.68 -49.62 10.43
N ASP A 122 -9.68 -50.07 11.18
CA ASP A 122 -10.90 -50.67 10.63
C ASP A 122 -11.91 -49.62 10.12
N ASP A 123 -11.73 -48.35 10.50
CA ASP A 123 -12.58 -47.23 10.08
C ASP A 123 -12.06 -46.51 8.83
N ILE A 124 -10.74 -46.46 8.62
CA ILE A 124 -10.15 -45.80 7.45
C ILE A 124 -10.28 -46.68 6.20
N GLU A 125 -10.03 -48.00 6.28
CA GLU A 125 -10.24 -48.91 5.13
C GLU A 125 -11.72 -48.97 4.70
N LYS A 126 -12.66 -48.91 5.66
CA LYS A 126 -14.09 -48.79 5.35
C LYS A 126 -14.44 -47.46 4.70
N PHE A 127 -13.78 -46.37 5.07
CA PHE A 127 -14.02 -45.05 4.48
C PHE A 127 -13.45 -44.93 3.05
N THR A 128 -12.23 -45.41 2.78
CA THR A 128 -11.66 -45.42 1.41
C THR A 128 -12.41 -46.37 0.48
N ALA A 129 -12.89 -47.51 0.97
CA ALA A 129 -13.74 -48.41 0.20
C ALA A 129 -15.09 -47.76 -0.17
N LYS A 130 -15.71 -47.02 0.77
CA LYS A 130 -16.98 -46.29 0.53
C LYS A 130 -16.85 -45.18 -0.51
N VAL A 131 -15.76 -44.42 -0.46
CA VAL A 131 -15.49 -43.31 -1.40
C VAL A 131 -15.19 -43.82 -2.81
N LEU A 132 -14.57 -44.99 -2.93
CA LEU A 132 -14.33 -45.64 -4.22
C LEU A 132 -15.60 -46.27 -4.82
N ASP A 133 -16.52 -46.77 -3.98
CA ASP A 133 -17.80 -47.35 -4.44
C ASP A 133 -18.81 -46.26 -4.87
N GLU A 134 -18.91 -45.14 -4.14
CA GLU A 134 -19.76 -43.99 -4.51
C GLU A 134 -19.32 -43.29 -5.81
N SER A 135 -18.10 -43.54 -6.28
CA SER A 135 -17.59 -43.01 -7.54
C SER A 135 -17.98 -43.86 -8.77
N LYS A 136 -18.39 -45.11 -8.58
CA LYS A 136 -18.85 -46.00 -9.67
C LYS A 136 -20.35 -45.88 -9.94
N ASP A 137 -21.16 -45.54 -8.93
CA ASP A 137 -22.61 -45.37 -9.09
C ASP A 137 -23.02 -44.04 -9.73
N ARG A 138 -22.07 -43.12 -9.99
CA ARG A 138 -22.34 -41.80 -10.57
C ARG A 138 -22.21 -41.71 -12.09
N GLU A 139 -21.90 -42.81 -12.79
CA GLU A 139 -21.83 -42.79 -14.26
C GLU A 139 -23.20 -42.90 -14.96
N ASP A 140 -24.30 -43.20 -14.24
CA ASP A 140 -25.59 -43.51 -14.90
C ASP A 140 -26.74 -42.53 -14.61
N THR A 141 -26.46 -41.29 -14.19
CA THR A 141 -27.53 -40.29 -13.97
C THR A 141 -27.16 -38.86 -14.40
N LEU A 142 -26.59 -38.72 -15.60
CA LEU A 142 -26.51 -37.43 -16.31
C LEU A 142 -27.74 -37.22 -17.20
N THR A 143 -28.92 -37.03 -16.62
CA THR A 143 -30.05 -36.36 -17.30
C THR A 143 -31.14 -35.97 -16.29
N LYS A 144 -31.00 -34.78 -15.71
CA LYS A 144 -32.09 -33.79 -15.50
C LYS A 144 -31.62 -32.73 -14.51
N THR A 145 -31.43 -31.53 -15.03
CA THR A 145 -31.32 -30.28 -14.30
C THR A 145 -32.61 -29.99 -13.51
N PRO A 146 -32.47 -29.48 -12.29
CA PRO A 146 -33.19 -28.26 -11.93
C PRO A 146 -32.20 -27.15 -11.56
N GLU A 147 -32.52 -25.96 -12.07
CA GLU A 147 -31.80 -24.71 -11.84
C GLU A 147 -31.79 -24.37 -10.34
N THR A 148 -30.60 -24.26 -9.77
CA THR A 148 -30.37 -23.50 -8.53
C THR A 148 -29.06 -22.73 -8.68
N GLU A 149 -29.18 -21.44 -8.41
CA GLU A 149 -28.18 -20.40 -8.65
C GLU A 149 -26.82 -20.75 -8.03
N THR A 150 -25.80 -20.76 -8.87
CA THR A 150 -24.40 -20.91 -8.52
C THR A 150 -23.88 -19.67 -7.80
N GLU A 151 -23.73 -19.73 -6.47
CA GLU A 151 -22.70 -18.99 -5.74
C GLU A 151 -21.49 -19.90 -5.48
N GLU A 152 -20.75 -20.25 -6.54
CA GLU A 152 -19.38 -20.78 -6.39
C GLU A 152 -18.40 -19.61 -6.21
N GLY A 153 -18.37 -19.06 -5.00
CA GLY A 153 -17.22 -18.30 -4.53
C GLY A 153 -16.21 -19.26 -3.91
N GLU A 154 -15.07 -19.48 -4.57
CA GLU A 154 -13.91 -20.17 -3.97
C GLU A 154 -13.73 -19.73 -2.50
N LYS A 155 -13.80 -20.67 -1.55
CA LYS A 155 -13.58 -20.43 -0.11
C LYS A 155 -12.12 -20.02 0.17
N LYS A 156 -11.72 -18.82 -0.25
CA LYS A 156 -10.45 -18.18 0.12
C LYS A 156 -10.61 -17.58 1.51
N LEU A 157 -10.05 -18.24 2.52
CA LEU A 157 -9.98 -17.76 3.92
C LEU A 157 -9.37 -16.36 4.02
N ILE A 158 -8.38 -16.06 3.18
CA ILE A 158 -7.81 -14.71 3.06
C ILE A 158 -8.70 -13.90 2.14
N LYS A 159 -9.49 -12.98 2.72
CA LYS A 159 -10.20 -11.97 1.94
C LYS A 159 -9.18 -11.14 1.15
N LYS A 160 -9.30 -11.17 -0.19
CA LYS A 160 -8.65 -10.19 -1.06
C LYS A 160 -9.13 -8.80 -0.65
N GLU A 161 -8.21 -7.87 -0.52
CA GLU A 161 -8.51 -6.49 -0.10
C GLU A 161 -9.58 -5.90 -1.04
N GLY A 162 -10.70 -5.48 -0.47
CA GLY A 162 -11.66 -4.64 -1.17
C GLY A 162 -11.04 -3.27 -1.33
N VAL A 163 -10.35 -3.03 -2.44
CA VAL A 163 -10.03 -1.65 -2.82
C VAL A 163 -11.36 -1.01 -3.17
N GLU A 164 -11.94 -0.20 -2.29
CA GLU A 164 -13.12 0.62 -2.59
C GLU A 164 -12.86 1.34 -3.92
N GLN A 165 -13.63 0.96 -4.95
CA GLN A 165 -13.41 1.42 -6.31
C GLN A 165 -14.19 2.73 -6.51
N GLY A 166 -13.53 3.88 -6.48
CA GLY A 166 -14.22 5.15 -6.71
C GLY A 166 -13.43 6.39 -6.34
N ARG A 167 -14.12 7.54 -6.40
CA ARG A 167 -13.65 8.79 -5.78
C ARG A 167 -13.78 8.62 -4.27
N VAL A 168 -12.78 9.07 -3.50
CA VAL A 168 -12.88 9.09 -2.03
C VAL A 168 -14.17 9.80 -1.64
N LYS A 169 -15.01 9.14 -0.83
CA LYS A 169 -16.29 9.71 -0.38
C LYS A 169 -15.98 11.01 0.36
N SER A 170 -16.73 12.09 0.07
CA SER A 170 -16.56 13.38 0.75
C SER A 170 -16.71 13.29 2.27
N THR A 171 -17.36 12.24 2.76
CA THR A 171 -17.49 11.89 4.18
C THR A 171 -16.13 11.66 4.84
N VAL A 172 -15.17 11.03 4.16
CA VAL A 172 -13.82 10.74 4.70
C VAL A 172 -13.07 12.03 5.01
N TYR A 173 -13.18 13.04 4.15
CA TYR A 173 -12.59 14.36 4.39
C TYR A 173 -13.21 15.04 5.62
N LEU A 174 -14.54 14.98 5.75
CA LEU A 174 -15.24 15.54 6.89
C LEU A 174 -14.88 14.83 8.19
N GLU A 175 -14.66 13.53 8.14
CA GLU A 175 -14.24 12.72 9.29
C GLU A 175 -12.82 13.06 9.72
N TYR A 176 -11.89 13.24 8.79
CA TYR A 176 -10.56 13.73 9.10
C TYR A 176 -10.62 15.11 9.80
N ILE A 177 -11.41 16.05 9.26
CA ILE A 177 -11.59 17.38 9.87
C ILE A 177 -12.25 17.27 11.26
N ARG A 178 -13.20 16.34 11.45
CA ARG A 178 -13.84 16.08 12.75
C ARG A 178 -12.84 15.50 13.75
N ALA A 179 -11.98 14.58 13.31
CA ALA A 179 -10.89 14.03 14.12
C ALA A 179 -9.86 15.13 14.47
N ALA A 180 -9.55 16.02 13.54
CA ALA A 180 -8.65 17.15 13.72
C ALA A 180 -9.20 18.25 14.65
N SER A 181 -10.47 18.15 15.06
CA SER A 181 -11.25 19.17 15.76
C SER A 181 -11.62 20.35 14.84
N ILE A 182 -12.91 20.41 14.51
CA ILE A 182 -13.53 21.48 13.70
C ILE A 182 -13.10 22.90 14.14
N PRO A 183 -13.13 23.29 15.43
CA PRO A 183 -12.74 24.65 15.82
C PRO A 183 -11.28 24.97 15.54
N LEU A 184 -10.35 24.01 15.71
CA LEU A 184 -8.93 24.24 15.40
C LEU A 184 -8.71 24.39 13.89
N PHE A 185 -9.41 23.57 13.11
CA PHE A 185 -9.34 23.65 11.65
C PHE A 185 -9.92 24.97 11.11
N ILE A 186 -11.04 25.45 11.68
CA ILE A 186 -11.60 26.76 11.35
C ILE A 186 -10.64 27.88 11.77
N ALA A 187 -10.06 27.80 12.98
CA ALA A 187 -9.06 28.78 13.43
C ALA A 187 -7.85 28.84 12.50
N PHE A 188 -7.37 27.69 12.01
CA PHE A 188 -6.35 27.62 10.97
C PHE A 188 -6.80 28.35 9.70
N LEU A 189 -7.97 28.04 9.13
CA LEU A 189 -8.46 28.68 7.91
C LEU A 189 -8.60 30.20 8.06
N VAL A 190 -9.12 30.68 9.19
CA VAL A 190 -9.33 32.11 9.46
C VAL A 190 -7.99 32.82 9.64
N THR A 191 -7.09 32.30 10.47
CA THR A 191 -5.77 32.92 10.67
C THR A 191 -4.92 32.89 9.40
N PHE A 192 -5.07 31.85 8.58
CA PHE A 192 -4.43 31.77 7.26
C PHE A 192 -4.99 32.82 6.30
N ALA A 193 -6.31 33.05 6.29
CA ALA A 193 -6.93 34.12 5.51
C ALA A 193 -6.44 35.50 5.96
N VAL A 194 -6.31 35.72 7.27
CA VAL A 194 -5.76 36.97 7.85
C VAL A 194 -4.32 37.18 7.40
N TYR A 195 -3.47 36.15 7.52
CA TYR A 195 -2.09 36.16 7.00
C TYR A 195 -2.04 36.62 5.53
N GLN A 196 -2.85 35.99 4.67
CA GLN A 196 -2.90 36.33 3.23
C GLN A 196 -3.44 37.73 2.97
N GLY A 197 -4.43 38.18 3.74
CA GLY A 197 -4.95 39.54 3.67
C GLY A 197 -3.89 40.59 4.00
N PHE A 198 -3.10 40.38 5.07
CA PHE A 198 -2.00 41.28 5.44
C PHE A 198 -0.85 41.26 4.43
N GLN A 199 -0.52 40.11 3.85
CA GLN A 199 0.45 40.02 2.75
C GLN A 199 0.02 40.85 1.53
N MET A 200 -1.25 40.75 1.16
CA MET A 200 -1.83 41.54 0.07
C MET A 200 -1.80 43.04 0.41
N LEU A 201 -2.20 43.42 1.63
CA LEU A 201 -2.19 44.81 2.09
C LEU A 201 -0.77 45.39 2.10
N ARG A 202 0.24 44.62 2.55
CA ARG A 202 1.65 45.00 2.49
C ARG A 202 2.12 45.26 1.07
N SER A 203 1.64 44.46 0.11
CA SER A 203 1.95 44.63 -1.31
C SER A 203 1.32 45.90 -1.89
N PHE A 204 0.05 46.18 -1.56
CA PHE A 204 -0.60 47.44 -1.95
C PHE A 204 0.02 48.66 -1.26
N TRP A 205 0.47 48.53 -0.01
CA TRP A 205 1.20 49.59 0.69
C TRP A 205 2.50 49.94 -0.02
N LEU A 206 3.26 48.93 -0.48
CA LEU A 206 4.46 49.14 -1.27
C LEU A 206 4.16 49.82 -2.61
N SER A 207 3.06 49.45 -3.28
CA SER A 207 2.59 50.14 -4.47
C SER A 207 2.27 51.61 -4.21
N ALA A 208 1.51 51.91 -3.16
CA ALA A 208 1.17 53.29 -2.79
C ALA A 208 2.42 54.12 -2.48
N TRP A 209 3.37 53.53 -1.74
CA TRP A 209 4.66 54.18 -1.47
C TRP A 209 5.45 54.47 -2.76
N SER A 210 5.45 53.55 -3.74
CA SER A 210 6.10 53.76 -5.03
C SER A 210 5.48 54.88 -5.86
N ASN A 211 4.16 55.10 -5.76
CA ASN A 211 3.44 56.07 -6.58
C ASN A 211 3.76 57.53 -6.25
N GLU A 212 4.14 57.84 -5.00
CA GLU A 212 4.43 59.22 -4.61
C GLU A 212 5.81 59.73 -5.04
N ASN A 213 6.66 58.81 -5.50
CA ASN A 213 7.89 59.18 -6.19
C ASN A 213 7.63 59.54 -7.66
N ASP A 214 6.39 59.37 -8.16
CA ASP A 214 5.99 59.79 -9.49
C ASP A 214 5.68 61.31 -9.51
N PRO A 215 6.37 62.11 -10.34
CA PRO A 215 6.11 63.55 -10.47
C PRO A 215 4.66 63.90 -10.87
N ALA A 216 3.90 62.95 -11.41
CA ALA A 216 2.53 63.16 -11.88
C ALA A 216 1.46 63.23 -10.77
N TYR A 217 1.75 62.76 -9.54
CA TYR A 217 0.80 62.74 -8.42
C TYR A 217 1.42 63.38 -7.16
N PRO A 218 1.31 64.72 -6.99
CA PRO A 218 1.84 65.41 -5.84
C PRO A 218 0.91 65.24 -4.63
N GLY A 219 0.97 64.08 -3.99
CA GLY A 219 0.34 63.83 -2.69
C GLY A 219 1.16 64.44 -1.54
N GLU A 220 0.56 64.58 -0.35
CA GLU A 220 1.28 64.90 0.88
C GLU A 220 2.33 63.82 1.16
N LYS A 221 3.60 64.20 1.11
CA LYS A 221 4.72 63.30 1.41
C LYS A 221 4.72 62.98 2.89
N MET A 222 4.25 61.80 3.24
CA MET A 222 4.36 61.27 4.60
C MET A 222 5.84 60.98 4.91
N ASP A 223 6.23 61.14 6.18
CA ASP A 223 7.61 60.90 6.60
C ASP A 223 8.10 59.49 6.25
N GLN A 224 9.34 59.39 5.78
CA GLN A 224 9.94 58.13 5.33
C GLN A 224 10.03 57.11 6.46
N GLY A 225 10.32 57.56 7.69
CA GLY A 225 10.38 56.71 8.88
C GLY A 225 9.01 56.11 9.20
N ALA A 226 7.94 56.90 9.12
CA ALA A 226 6.58 56.43 9.35
C ALA A 226 6.16 55.33 8.35
N ARG A 227 6.56 55.42 7.07
CA ARG A 227 6.23 54.42 6.04
C ARG A 227 6.96 53.10 6.23
N GLN A 228 8.25 53.18 6.50
CA GLN A 228 9.05 52.00 6.81
C GLN A 228 8.51 51.32 8.06
N GLY A 229 8.12 52.10 9.08
CA GLY A 229 7.44 51.61 10.28
C GLY A 229 6.17 50.83 9.98
N ILE A 230 5.26 51.37 9.16
CA ILE A 230 4.01 50.68 8.77
C ILE A 230 4.31 49.42 7.95
N TYR A 231 5.25 49.47 7.00
CA TYR A 231 5.63 48.31 6.19
C TYR A 231 6.19 47.17 7.06
N ILE A 232 7.08 47.50 8.01
CA ILE A 232 7.63 46.54 8.98
C ILE A 232 6.52 46.00 9.88
N ALA A 233 5.62 46.84 10.38
CA ALA A 233 4.50 46.42 11.22
C ALA A 233 3.58 45.43 10.49
N LEU A 234 3.22 45.70 9.23
CA LEU A 234 2.44 44.78 8.40
C LEU A 234 3.17 43.44 8.20
N GLY A 235 4.49 43.46 7.96
CA GLY A 235 5.30 42.25 7.83
C GLY A 235 5.40 41.42 9.12
N LEU A 236 5.47 42.08 10.28
CA LEU A 236 5.45 41.41 11.58
C LEU A 236 4.10 40.76 11.86
N ILE A 237 2.99 41.47 11.59
CA ILE A 237 1.63 40.92 11.74
C ILE A 237 1.41 39.74 10.80
N GLU A 238 1.86 39.85 9.53
CA GLU A 238 1.86 38.74 8.56
C GLU A 238 2.60 37.52 9.12
N SER A 239 3.83 37.72 9.60
CA SER A 239 4.68 36.64 10.12
C SER A 239 4.08 35.97 11.36
N ILE A 240 3.52 36.76 12.28
CA ILE A 240 2.84 36.26 13.48
C ILE A 240 1.57 35.49 13.10
N GLY A 241 0.76 36.01 12.18
CA GLY A 241 -0.44 35.35 11.66
C GLY A 241 -0.11 34.00 11.03
N PHE A 242 0.97 33.93 10.25
CA PHE A 242 1.46 32.68 9.67
C PHE A 242 1.86 31.67 10.75
N MET A 243 2.62 32.09 11.77
CA MET A 243 3.00 31.21 12.89
C MET A 243 1.78 30.66 13.64
N PHE A 244 0.78 31.50 13.93
CA PHE A 244 -0.46 31.03 14.56
C PHE A 244 -1.23 30.03 13.69
N SER A 245 -1.32 30.29 12.39
CA SER A 245 -1.97 29.36 11.45
C SER A 245 -1.28 28.00 11.45
N LEU A 246 0.06 27.98 11.42
CA LEU A 246 0.85 26.75 11.46
C LEU A 246 0.67 26.02 12.80
N ALA A 247 0.65 26.75 13.92
CA ALA A 247 0.40 26.16 15.24
C ALA A 247 -0.98 25.50 15.30
N PHE A 248 -2.04 26.17 14.83
CA PHE A 248 -3.39 25.57 14.80
C PHE A 248 -3.44 24.30 13.95
N LEU A 249 -2.80 24.30 12.79
CA LEU A 249 -2.73 23.11 11.93
C LEU A 249 -1.96 21.96 12.60
N LEU A 250 -0.86 22.26 13.29
CA LEU A 250 -0.08 21.27 14.03
C LEU A 250 -0.92 20.63 15.15
N TYR A 251 -1.60 21.44 15.97
CA TYR A 251 -2.48 20.93 17.02
C TYR A 251 -3.68 20.16 16.45
N ALA A 252 -4.21 20.59 15.30
CA ALA A 252 -5.28 19.87 14.60
C ALA A 252 -4.78 18.49 14.12
N GLY A 253 -3.59 18.42 13.52
CA GLY A 253 -2.96 17.17 13.10
C GLY A 253 -2.70 16.21 14.27
N LEU A 254 -2.17 16.72 15.40
CA LEU A 254 -1.96 15.94 16.62
C LEU A 254 -3.26 15.38 17.19
N ASN A 255 -4.35 16.15 17.14
CA ASN A 255 -5.67 15.68 17.57
C ASN A 255 -6.24 14.63 16.62
N ALA A 256 -6.09 14.83 15.31
CA ALA A 256 -6.51 13.85 14.30
C ALA A 256 -5.81 12.51 14.52
N SER A 257 -4.47 12.54 14.68
CA SER A 257 -3.64 11.37 14.99
C SER A 257 -4.16 10.62 16.21
N LYS A 258 -4.28 11.29 17.36
CA LYS A 258 -4.76 10.67 18.61
C LYS A 258 -6.17 10.09 18.48
N ARG A 259 -7.09 10.82 17.84
CA ARG A 259 -8.50 10.43 17.71
C ARG A 259 -8.73 9.35 16.66
N LEU A 260 -7.83 9.15 15.71
CA LEU A 260 -7.87 8.04 14.75
C LEU A 260 -7.12 6.80 15.26
N HIS A 261 -5.98 7.00 15.92
CA HIS A 261 -5.16 5.90 16.45
C HIS A 261 -5.79 5.21 17.67
N ALA A 262 -6.34 5.96 18.62
CA ALA A 262 -6.88 5.35 19.85
C ALA A 262 -8.08 4.40 19.60
N PRO A 263 -9.08 4.74 18.77
CA PRO A 263 -10.14 3.82 18.40
C PRO A 263 -9.63 2.61 17.62
N LEU A 264 -8.68 2.80 16.69
CA LEU A 264 -8.07 1.71 15.91
C LEU A 264 -7.50 0.63 16.83
N ILE A 265 -6.59 1.01 17.74
CA ILE A 265 -5.95 0.05 18.65
C ILE A 265 -6.97 -0.58 19.59
N ARG A 266 -7.92 0.23 20.12
CA ARG A 266 -8.97 -0.28 21.01
C ARG A 266 -9.86 -1.33 20.34
N ASN A 267 -10.19 -1.14 19.06
CA ASN A 267 -11.03 -2.05 18.30
C ASN A 267 -10.25 -3.31 17.89
N LEU A 268 -8.98 -3.15 17.50
CA LEU A 268 -8.10 -4.26 17.16
C LEU A 268 -7.95 -5.23 18.34
N LEU A 269 -7.73 -4.72 19.55
CA LEU A 269 -7.61 -5.53 20.77
C LEU A 269 -8.91 -6.23 21.18
N ARG A 270 -10.05 -5.85 20.60
CA ARG A 270 -11.37 -6.44 20.86
C ARG A 270 -11.90 -7.24 19.67
N SER A 271 -11.13 -7.37 18.61
CA SER A 271 -11.52 -8.12 17.44
C SER A 271 -11.41 -9.62 17.73
N PRO A 272 -12.35 -10.45 17.25
CA PRO A 272 -12.33 -11.89 17.50
C PRO A 272 -11.12 -12.56 16.84
N VAL A 273 -10.72 -13.74 17.32
CA VAL A 273 -9.58 -14.50 16.76
C VAL A 273 -9.74 -14.74 15.25
N LEU A 274 -10.97 -14.99 14.78
CA LEU A 274 -11.30 -15.14 13.36
C LEU A 274 -10.85 -13.94 12.50
N PHE A 275 -10.86 -12.72 13.04
CA PHE A 275 -10.36 -11.55 12.32
C PHE A 275 -8.86 -11.67 12.03
N PHE A 276 -8.08 -12.16 13.00
CA PHE A 276 -6.63 -12.35 12.87
C PHE A 276 -6.27 -13.53 11.97
N ASP A 277 -7.09 -14.58 11.94
CA ASP A 277 -6.88 -15.72 11.04
C ASP A 277 -7.19 -15.38 9.58
N THR A 278 -8.18 -14.51 9.35
CA THR A 278 -8.61 -14.10 8.00
C THR A 278 -7.82 -12.90 7.46
N THR A 279 -7.23 -12.08 8.35
CA THR A 279 -6.53 -10.85 8.00
C THR A 279 -5.02 -11.03 8.14
N PRO A 280 -4.23 -10.89 7.05
CA PRO A 280 -2.78 -11.02 7.12
C PRO A 280 -2.16 -10.04 8.12
N LEU A 281 -1.25 -10.52 8.98
CA LEU A 281 -0.56 -9.70 9.99
C LEU A 281 0.11 -8.45 9.40
N GLY A 282 0.73 -8.58 8.22
CA GLY A 282 1.36 -7.45 7.53
C GLY A 282 0.37 -6.33 7.15
N ARG A 283 -0.92 -6.66 6.93
CA ARG A 283 -1.97 -5.69 6.64
C ARG A 283 -2.30 -4.89 7.89
N ILE A 284 -2.50 -5.56 9.03
CA ILE A 284 -2.71 -4.91 10.33
C ILE A 284 -1.52 -4.00 10.67
N LEU A 285 -0.30 -4.50 10.50
CA LEU A 285 0.91 -3.72 10.78
C LEU A 285 1.00 -2.48 9.90
N ASN A 286 0.70 -2.58 8.60
CA ASN A 286 0.69 -1.42 7.70
C ASN A 286 -0.35 -0.37 8.11
N ARG A 287 -1.52 -0.78 8.63
CA ARG A 287 -2.55 0.14 9.12
C ARG A 287 -2.09 0.88 10.38
N CYS A 288 -1.45 0.18 11.32
CA CYS A 288 -0.94 0.78 12.56
C CYS A 288 0.36 1.58 12.39
N SER A 289 1.11 1.36 11.31
CA SER A 289 2.39 2.03 11.05
C SER A 289 2.27 3.02 9.89
N LYS A 290 2.28 2.55 8.64
CA LYS A 290 2.41 3.41 7.46
C LYS A 290 1.21 4.33 7.22
N ASP A 291 -0.01 3.82 7.42
CA ASP A 291 -1.21 4.64 7.26
C ASP A 291 -1.31 5.71 8.36
N ILE A 292 -0.94 5.38 9.61
CA ILE A 292 -0.85 6.36 10.71
C ILE A 292 0.27 7.37 10.48
N GLU A 293 1.46 6.95 10.04
CA GLU A 293 2.57 7.85 9.67
C GLU A 293 2.13 8.86 8.60
N THR A 294 1.35 8.41 7.62
CA THR A 294 0.79 9.25 6.56
C THR A 294 -0.21 10.27 7.12
N ILE A 295 -1.03 9.86 8.08
CA ILE A 295 -1.98 10.74 8.78
C ILE A 295 -1.26 11.78 9.65
N ASP A 296 -0.17 11.38 10.29
CA ASP A 296 0.57 12.20 11.25
C ASP A 296 1.46 13.24 10.59
N SER A 297 2.17 12.85 9.53
CA SER A 297 3.23 13.67 8.93
C SER A 297 2.86 14.23 7.55
N GLN A 298 2.24 13.42 6.70
CA GLN A 298 2.03 13.79 5.30
C GLN A 298 0.73 14.57 5.08
N LEU A 299 -0.38 14.14 5.70
CA LEU A 299 -1.67 14.80 5.53
C LEU A 299 -1.69 16.27 6.01
N PRO A 300 -1.10 16.65 7.16
CA PRO A 300 -1.04 18.04 7.59
C PRO A 300 -0.26 18.92 6.60
N LEU A 301 0.90 18.44 6.11
CA LEU A 301 1.71 19.16 5.13
C LEU A 301 0.98 19.32 3.80
N ASN A 302 0.37 18.26 3.27
CA ASN A 302 -0.42 18.35 2.04
C ASN A 302 -1.60 19.32 2.21
N THR A 303 -2.24 19.33 3.38
CA THR A 303 -3.33 20.26 3.69
C THR A 303 -2.83 21.70 3.69
N LEU A 304 -1.68 21.98 4.32
CA LEU A 304 -1.06 23.30 4.31
C LEU A 304 -0.81 23.78 2.88
N TYR A 305 -0.12 22.97 2.08
CA TYR A 305 0.23 23.32 0.70
C TYR A 305 -0.99 23.45 -0.21
N PHE A 306 -2.00 22.61 -0.03
CA PHE A 306 -3.25 22.71 -0.79
C PHE A 306 -4.00 24.01 -0.47
N ILE A 307 -4.12 24.36 0.81
CA ILE A 307 -4.75 25.61 1.24
C ILE A 307 -3.94 26.82 0.79
N MET A 308 -2.61 26.77 0.88
CA MET A 308 -1.71 27.77 0.30
C MET A 308 -1.99 28.04 -1.17
N CYS A 309 -2.13 26.98 -1.98
CA CYS A 309 -2.44 27.12 -3.40
C CYS A 309 -3.79 27.80 -3.64
N ILE A 310 -4.84 27.37 -2.94
CA ILE A 310 -6.18 27.95 -3.07
C ILE A 310 -6.16 29.45 -2.76
N TYR A 311 -5.60 29.83 -1.60
CA TYR A 311 -5.52 31.24 -1.23
C TYR A 311 -4.63 32.04 -2.18
N SER A 312 -3.50 31.48 -2.63
CA SER A 312 -2.60 32.18 -3.57
C SER A 312 -3.29 32.44 -4.92
N ILE A 313 -4.06 31.48 -5.45
CA ILE A 313 -4.86 31.67 -6.68
C ILE A 313 -5.93 32.75 -6.46
N ILE A 314 -6.68 32.68 -5.35
CA ILE A 314 -7.73 33.67 -5.04
C ILE A 314 -7.13 35.07 -4.90
N THR A 315 -6.06 35.23 -4.12
CA THR A 315 -5.40 36.52 -3.93
C THR A 315 -4.85 37.07 -5.23
N THR A 316 -4.19 36.24 -6.05
CA THR A 316 -3.64 36.67 -7.35
C THR A 316 -4.75 37.17 -8.28
N LEU A 317 -5.83 36.41 -8.43
CA LEU A 317 -6.96 36.82 -9.27
C LEU A 317 -7.63 38.09 -8.74
N LEU A 318 -7.79 38.20 -7.41
CA LEU A 318 -8.38 39.38 -6.77
C LEU A 318 -7.53 40.63 -6.97
N VAL A 319 -6.21 40.54 -6.84
CA VAL A 319 -5.27 41.64 -7.10
C VAL A 319 -5.35 42.10 -8.56
N ILE A 320 -5.39 41.16 -9.52
CA ILE A 320 -5.51 41.49 -10.95
C ILE A 320 -6.85 42.17 -11.25
N VAL A 321 -7.95 41.70 -10.66
CA VAL A 321 -9.29 42.28 -10.85
C VAL A 321 -9.40 43.67 -10.24
N ILE A 322 -8.83 43.90 -9.05
CA ILE A 322 -8.78 45.24 -8.43
C ILE A 322 -7.99 46.22 -9.30
N SER A 323 -6.86 45.77 -9.86
CA SER A 323 -6.03 46.59 -10.74
C SER A 323 -6.68 46.83 -12.10
N THR A 324 -7.31 45.80 -12.66
CA THR A 324 -7.89 45.80 -14.02
C THR A 324 -9.24 45.06 -14.05
N PRO A 325 -10.37 45.77 -13.78
CA PRO A 325 -11.68 45.13 -13.67
C PRO A 325 -12.16 44.37 -14.93
N LEU A 326 -11.72 44.77 -16.12
CA LEU A 326 -12.03 44.06 -17.37
C LEU A 326 -11.53 42.61 -17.39
N PHE A 327 -10.53 42.29 -16.57
CA PHE A 327 -9.97 40.95 -16.51
C PHE A 327 -11.01 39.88 -16.11
N ILE A 328 -12.11 40.27 -15.45
CA ILE A 328 -13.25 39.37 -15.16
C ILE A 328 -13.77 38.68 -16.43
N VAL A 329 -13.80 39.38 -17.57
CA VAL A 329 -14.26 38.82 -18.85
C VAL A 329 -13.35 37.69 -19.33
N VAL A 330 -12.05 37.75 -19.00
CA VAL A 330 -11.04 36.74 -19.35
C VAL A 330 -11.07 35.56 -18.37
N ILE A 331 -11.41 35.79 -17.09
CA ILE A 331 -11.49 34.72 -16.08
C ILE A 331 -12.50 33.65 -16.49
N ILE A 332 -13.68 34.04 -16.99
CA ILE A 332 -14.76 33.10 -17.35
C ILE A 332 -14.32 32.05 -18.38
N PRO A 333 -13.81 32.41 -19.58
CA PRO A 333 -13.37 31.43 -20.57
C PRO A 333 -12.16 30.60 -20.08
N LEU A 334 -11.22 31.20 -19.34
CA LEU A 334 -10.10 30.44 -18.76
C LEU A 334 -10.57 29.41 -17.73
N ALA A 335 -11.58 29.75 -16.91
CA ALA A 335 -12.17 28.82 -15.96
C ALA A 335 -12.89 27.66 -16.67
N VAL A 336 -13.58 27.92 -17.79
CA VAL A 336 -14.20 26.87 -18.61
C VAL A 336 -13.12 25.92 -19.17
N ILE A 337 -12.05 26.46 -19.75
CA ILE A 337 -10.93 25.65 -20.27
C ILE A 337 -10.29 24.81 -19.15
N TYR A 338 -10.09 25.42 -17.97
CA TYR A 338 -9.56 24.72 -16.80
C TYR A 338 -10.45 23.54 -16.38
N VAL A 339 -11.77 23.75 -16.30
CA VAL A 339 -12.73 22.68 -15.96
C VAL A 339 -12.71 21.58 -17.02
N LEU A 340 -12.62 21.91 -18.31
CA LEU A 340 -12.51 20.91 -19.39
C LEU A 340 -11.25 20.06 -19.28
N PHE A 341 -10.10 20.65 -18.93
CA PHE A 341 -8.89 19.87 -18.70
C PHE A 341 -9.02 18.96 -17.48
N LEU A 342 -9.64 19.44 -16.39
CA LEU A 342 -9.85 18.63 -15.19
C LEU A 342 -10.83 17.47 -15.44
N THR A 343 -11.92 17.69 -16.16
CA THR A 343 -12.91 16.63 -16.44
C THR A 343 -12.32 15.50 -17.28
N PHE A 344 -11.34 15.79 -18.15
CA PHE A 344 -10.60 14.77 -18.91
C PHE A 344 -9.47 14.12 -18.08
N TYR A 345 -8.69 14.92 -17.35
CA TYR A 345 -7.52 14.44 -16.63
C TYR A 345 -7.87 13.56 -15.43
N VAL A 346 -8.81 13.99 -14.58
CA VAL A 346 -9.08 13.31 -13.30
C VAL A 346 -9.52 11.85 -13.48
N PRO A 347 -10.43 11.49 -14.41
CA PRO A 347 -10.76 10.09 -14.68
C PRO A 347 -9.56 9.28 -15.17
N THR A 348 -8.76 9.85 -16.09
CA THR A 348 -7.62 9.18 -16.71
C THR A 348 -6.48 8.94 -15.71
N ALA A 349 -6.08 9.97 -14.96
CA ALA A 349 -5.04 9.88 -13.95
C ALA A 349 -5.38 8.86 -12.85
N ARG A 350 -6.65 8.78 -12.44
CA ARG A 350 -7.11 7.77 -11.46
C ARG A 350 -6.94 6.34 -11.97
N GLN A 351 -7.32 6.05 -13.22
CA GLN A 351 -7.14 4.71 -13.79
C GLN A 351 -5.66 4.36 -13.97
N LEU A 352 -4.83 5.29 -14.41
CA LEU A 352 -3.38 5.09 -14.52
C LEU A 352 -2.75 4.79 -13.15
N LYS A 353 -3.12 5.53 -12.11
CA LYS A 353 -2.66 5.30 -10.74
C LYS A 353 -3.13 3.96 -10.18
N ARG A 354 -4.34 3.52 -10.54
CA ARG A 354 -4.85 2.17 -10.22
C ARG A 354 -4.01 1.09 -10.89
N LEU A 355 -3.76 1.20 -12.19
CA LEU A 355 -2.92 0.26 -12.94
C LEU A 355 -1.50 0.20 -12.38
N GLU A 356 -0.92 1.35 -12.02
CA GLU A 356 0.38 1.42 -11.34
C GLU A 356 0.37 0.65 -10.01
N SER A 357 -0.65 0.87 -9.17
CA SER A 357 -0.75 0.23 -7.86
C SER A 357 -0.93 -1.29 -7.95
N VAL A 358 -1.77 -1.77 -8.86
CA VAL A 358 -2.04 -3.21 -9.07
C VAL A 358 -0.79 -3.93 -9.56
N ASN A 359 -0.05 -3.34 -10.49
CA ASN A 359 1.16 -3.96 -11.05
C ASN A 359 2.39 -3.84 -10.14
N ARG A 360 2.34 -3.00 -9.09
CA ARG A 360 3.43 -2.90 -8.11
C ARG A 360 3.51 -4.09 -7.17
N SER A 361 2.38 -4.64 -6.71
CA SER A 361 2.36 -5.71 -5.70
C SER A 361 3.02 -7.01 -6.19
N PRO A 362 2.78 -7.50 -7.41
CA PRO A 362 3.40 -8.73 -7.91
C PRO A 362 4.93 -8.69 -7.92
N VAL A 363 5.55 -7.53 -8.13
CA VAL A 363 7.01 -7.36 -8.10
C VAL A 363 7.56 -7.74 -6.72
N PHE A 364 6.98 -7.20 -5.65
CA PHE A 364 7.40 -7.50 -4.28
C PHE A 364 7.08 -8.93 -3.86
N SER A 365 5.91 -9.46 -4.27
CA SER A 365 5.54 -10.85 -4.01
C SER A 365 6.52 -11.83 -4.66
N HIS A 366 6.83 -11.62 -5.95
CA HIS A 366 7.78 -12.44 -6.69
C HIS A 366 9.18 -12.40 -6.06
N PHE A 367 9.63 -11.21 -5.65
CA PHE A 367 10.91 -11.05 -4.96
C PHE A 367 10.94 -11.80 -3.62
N GLY A 368 9.89 -11.66 -2.80
CA GLY A 368 9.79 -12.34 -1.51
C GLY A 368 9.71 -13.86 -1.61
N GLU A 369 9.02 -14.38 -2.63
CA GLU A 369 8.96 -15.82 -2.94
C GLU A 369 10.31 -16.35 -3.45
N SER A 370 11.00 -15.57 -4.28
CA SER A 370 12.32 -15.93 -4.82
C SER A 370 13.38 -16.05 -3.71
N ILE A 371 13.36 -15.15 -2.72
CA ILE A 371 14.28 -15.22 -1.56
C ILE A 371 14.02 -16.47 -0.72
N GLN A 372 12.74 -16.72 -0.38
CA GLN A 372 12.37 -17.90 0.42
C GLN A 372 12.67 -19.21 -0.30
N GLY A 373 12.49 -19.24 -1.62
CA GLY A 373 12.72 -20.42 -2.47
C GLY A 373 14.11 -20.50 -3.09
N ALA A 374 15.07 -19.66 -2.68
CA ALA A 374 16.32 -19.48 -3.42
C ALA A 374 17.14 -20.77 -3.57
N ALA A 375 17.17 -21.62 -2.53
CA ALA A 375 17.82 -22.92 -2.60
C ALA A 375 17.16 -23.85 -3.63
N SER A 376 15.83 -23.94 -3.62
CA SER A 376 15.07 -24.77 -4.57
C SER A 376 15.21 -24.26 -6.01
N ILE A 377 15.13 -22.95 -6.24
CA ILE A 377 15.28 -22.36 -7.58
C ILE A 377 16.65 -22.70 -8.18
N ARG A 378 17.70 -22.64 -7.35
CA ARG A 378 19.07 -23.02 -7.77
C ARG A 378 19.19 -24.53 -7.99
N ALA A 379 18.63 -25.35 -7.10
CA ALA A 379 18.68 -26.81 -7.22
C ALA A 379 18.03 -27.29 -8.53
N TYR A 380 16.90 -26.70 -8.92
CA TYR A 380 16.20 -27.04 -10.16
C TYR A 380 16.74 -26.31 -11.42
N GLY A 381 17.78 -25.48 -11.30
CA GLY A 381 18.36 -24.78 -12.45
C GLY A 381 17.45 -23.73 -13.11
N ARG A 382 16.40 -23.24 -12.43
CA ARG A 382 15.38 -22.33 -12.99
C ARG A 382 15.64 -20.85 -12.76
N VAL A 383 16.88 -20.46 -12.46
CA VAL A 383 17.22 -19.06 -12.18
C VAL A 383 16.86 -18.13 -13.35
N GLY A 384 17.15 -18.53 -14.59
CA GLY A 384 16.86 -17.73 -15.78
C GLY A 384 15.37 -17.43 -15.97
N GLU A 385 14.50 -18.41 -15.74
CA GLU A 385 13.04 -18.23 -15.84
C GLU A 385 12.51 -17.26 -14.76
N PHE A 386 13.02 -17.37 -13.53
CA PHE A 386 12.68 -16.42 -12.47
C PHE A 386 13.18 -15.00 -12.79
N CYS A 387 14.38 -14.86 -13.39
CA CYS A 387 14.87 -13.55 -13.86
C CYS A 387 13.94 -12.94 -14.92
N LEU A 388 13.61 -13.68 -15.98
CA LEU A 388 12.70 -13.21 -17.03
C LEU A 388 11.31 -12.85 -16.49
N SER A 389 10.76 -13.70 -15.63
CA SER A 389 9.49 -13.46 -14.94
C SER A 389 9.51 -12.21 -14.05
N SER A 390 10.67 -11.88 -13.48
CA SER A 390 10.88 -10.65 -12.71
C SER A 390 10.94 -9.43 -13.62
N GLU A 391 11.67 -9.51 -14.73
CA GLU A 391 11.79 -8.45 -15.73
C GLU A 391 10.42 -8.08 -16.30
N GLU A 392 9.61 -9.06 -16.72
CA GLU A 392 8.27 -8.82 -17.26
C GLU A 392 7.34 -8.08 -16.27
N LYS A 393 7.39 -8.46 -14.98
CA LYS A 393 6.61 -7.82 -13.92
C LYS A 393 7.07 -6.38 -13.70
N VAL A 394 8.38 -6.15 -13.68
CA VAL A 394 8.98 -4.82 -13.52
C VAL A 394 8.64 -3.94 -14.73
N ASP A 395 8.74 -4.45 -15.95
CA ASP A 395 8.42 -3.73 -17.18
C ASP A 395 6.95 -3.32 -17.23
N THR A 396 6.04 -4.22 -16.87
CA THR A 396 4.61 -3.93 -16.81
C THR A 396 4.31 -2.81 -15.79
N PHE A 397 4.96 -2.86 -14.62
CA PHE A 397 4.88 -1.80 -13.62
C PHE A 397 5.44 -0.47 -14.14
N ILE A 398 6.62 -0.48 -14.75
CA ILE A 398 7.28 0.73 -15.29
C ILE A 398 6.43 1.35 -16.39
N ARG A 399 5.85 0.57 -17.31
CA ARG A 399 4.95 1.06 -18.36
C ARG A 399 3.78 1.84 -17.78
N CYS A 400 3.14 1.33 -16.74
CA CYS A 400 2.03 2.00 -16.06
C CYS A 400 2.50 3.30 -15.38
N LYS A 401 3.60 3.23 -14.64
CA LYS A 401 4.20 4.40 -13.95
C LYS A 401 4.62 5.50 -14.92
N TYR A 402 5.19 5.11 -16.06
CA TYR A 402 5.60 6.02 -17.12
C TYR A 402 4.40 6.78 -17.69
N LEU A 403 3.32 6.07 -18.04
CA LEU A 403 2.08 6.69 -18.53
C LEU A 403 1.47 7.66 -17.51
N ASN A 404 1.47 7.30 -16.22
CA ASN A 404 1.03 8.20 -15.15
C ASN A 404 1.88 9.49 -15.09
N THR A 405 3.21 9.35 -15.21
CA THR A 405 4.15 10.49 -15.23
C THR A 405 3.92 11.39 -16.45
N VAL A 406 3.74 10.82 -17.64
CA VAL A 406 3.45 11.57 -18.87
C VAL A 406 2.11 12.29 -18.78
N SER A 407 1.08 11.66 -18.21
CA SER A 407 -0.22 12.30 -17.94
C SER A 407 -0.07 13.53 -17.02
N ASN A 408 0.74 13.44 -15.96
CA ASN A 408 1.04 14.58 -15.08
C ASN A 408 1.74 15.72 -15.85
N ARG A 409 2.67 15.39 -16.74
CA ARG A 409 3.33 16.38 -17.61
C ARG A 409 2.37 17.03 -18.60
N TRP A 410 1.47 16.25 -19.18
CA TRP A 410 0.44 16.76 -20.08
C TRP A 410 -0.37 17.86 -19.41
N LEU A 411 -0.91 17.61 -18.20
CA LEU A 411 -1.72 18.59 -17.48
C LEU A 411 -0.88 19.83 -17.09
N ALA A 412 0.34 19.63 -16.60
CA ALA A 412 1.24 20.72 -16.22
C ALA A 412 1.42 21.75 -17.36
N VAL A 413 1.73 21.29 -18.58
CA VAL A 413 1.90 22.17 -19.75
C VAL A 413 0.62 22.95 -20.08
N ARG A 414 -0.56 22.34 -19.93
CA ARG A 414 -1.84 23.01 -20.21
C ARG A 414 -2.17 24.06 -19.15
N LEU A 415 -1.83 23.81 -17.89
CA LEU A 415 -2.02 24.78 -16.81
C LEU A 415 -1.04 25.94 -16.90
N GLU A 416 0.20 25.68 -17.29
CA GLU A 416 1.17 26.73 -17.60
C GLU A 416 0.71 27.60 -18.76
N PHE A 417 0.10 27.01 -19.80
CA PHE A 417 -0.53 27.78 -20.87
C PHE A 417 -1.64 28.71 -20.34
N ILE A 418 -2.53 28.22 -19.46
CA ILE A 418 -3.56 29.06 -18.82
C ILE A 418 -2.92 30.19 -18.00
N GLY A 419 -1.89 29.88 -17.20
CA GLY A 419 -1.17 30.89 -16.42
C GLY A 419 -0.48 31.94 -17.30
N ASN A 420 0.09 31.53 -18.43
CA ASN A 420 0.68 32.45 -19.41
C ASN A 420 -0.39 33.34 -20.07
N CYS A 421 -1.60 32.83 -20.32
CA CYS A 421 -2.72 33.67 -20.75
C CYS A 421 -3.10 34.70 -19.69
N VAL A 422 -3.12 34.33 -18.39
CA VAL A 422 -3.37 35.28 -17.29
C VAL A 422 -2.33 36.39 -17.30
N ILE A 423 -1.04 36.05 -17.42
CA ILE A 423 0.06 37.03 -17.49
C ILE A 423 -0.11 37.95 -18.72
N PHE A 424 -0.38 37.37 -19.90
CA PHE A 424 -0.55 38.12 -21.14
C PHE A 424 -1.70 39.14 -21.04
N PHE A 425 -2.89 38.71 -20.61
CA PHE A 425 -4.03 39.61 -20.51
C PHE A 425 -3.90 40.61 -19.37
N ALA A 426 -3.29 40.24 -18.24
CA ALA A 426 -3.01 41.17 -17.14
C ALA A 426 -2.05 42.28 -17.59
N ALA A 427 -0.98 41.95 -18.33
CA ALA A 427 -0.06 42.92 -18.88
C ALA A 427 -0.72 43.78 -19.98
N LEU A 428 -1.50 43.18 -20.88
CA LEU A 428 -2.20 43.88 -21.96
C LEU A 428 -3.20 44.91 -21.43
N PHE A 429 -4.04 44.54 -20.47
CA PHE A 429 -5.01 45.47 -19.88
C PHE A 429 -4.34 46.54 -19.02
N ALA A 430 -3.22 46.22 -18.37
CA ALA A 430 -2.42 47.22 -17.67
C ALA A 430 -1.77 48.24 -18.61
N THR A 431 -1.42 47.86 -19.85
CA THR A 431 -0.97 48.84 -20.86
C THR A 431 -2.12 49.68 -21.39
N PHE A 432 -3.30 49.09 -21.64
CA PHE A 432 -4.47 49.83 -22.12
C PHE A 432 -5.10 50.74 -21.08
N SER A 433 -4.95 50.45 -19.78
CA SER A 433 -5.46 51.35 -18.74
C SER A 433 -4.88 52.76 -18.85
N LYS A 434 -3.62 52.87 -19.31
CA LYS A 434 -2.96 54.16 -19.59
C LYS A 434 -3.56 54.89 -20.79
N GLU A 435 -3.91 54.18 -21.86
CA GLU A 435 -4.48 54.77 -23.08
C GLU A 435 -5.95 55.15 -22.91
N TRP A 436 -6.73 54.34 -22.18
CA TRP A 436 -8.15 54.57 -21.91
C TRP A 436 -8.41 55.49 -20.71
N ASN A 437 -7.37 56.09 -20.14
CA ASN A 437 -7.45 57.02 -19.03
C ASN A 437 -8.16 56.43 -17.79
N TRP A 438 -8.07 55.11 -17.61
CA TRP A 438 -8.43 54.46 -16.36
C TRP A 438 -7.35 54.88 -15.36
N GLY A 439 -7.71 55.69 -14.36
CA GLY A 439 -6.78 56.25 -13.36
C GLY A 439 -6.12 55.21 -12.45
N VAL A 440 -5.40 54.25 -13.03
CA VAL A 440 -4.66 53.18 -12.38
C VAL A 440 -3.21 53.64 -12.26
N SER A 441 -2.71 53.72 -11.03
CA SER A 441 -1.34 54.12 -10.76
C SER A 441 -0.32 53.09 -11.26
N ALA A 442 0.88 53.52 -11.65
CA ALA A 442 1.95 52.65 -12.13
C ALA A 442 2.36 51.56 -11.11
N GLY A 443 2.34 51.87 -9.81
CA GLY A 443 2.62 50.89 -8.75
C GLY A 443 1.59 49.75 -8.70
N LEU A 444 0.31 50.06 -8.95
CA LEU A 444 -0.77 49.08 -8.91
C LEU A 444 -0.71 48.10 -10.09
N VAL A 445 -0.25 48.58 -11.24
CA VAL A 445 0.11 47.74 -12.39
C VAL A 445 1.28 46.83 -12.04
N GLY A 446 2.34 47.37 -11.42
CA GLY A 446 3.51 46.60 -11.00
C GLY A 446 3.17 45.44 -10.06
N VAL A 447 2.30 45.68 -9.07
CA VAL A 447 1.82 44.63 -8.15
C VAL A 447 0.97 43.59 -8.89
N SER A 448 0.07 44.00 -9.77
CA SER A 448 -0.75 43.08 -10.60
C SER A 448 0.09 42.12 -11.43
N VAL A 449 1.06 42.65 -12.18
CA VAL A 449 1.95 41.84 -13.03
C VAL A 449 2.85 40.93 -12.18
N SER A 450 3.37 41.41 -11.05
CA SER A 450 4.19 40.60 -10.14
C SER A 450 3.44 39.39 -9.59
N TYR A 451 2.17 39.55 -9.24
CA TYR A 451 1.32 38.45 -8.79
C TYR A 451 0.95 37.50 -9.94
N ALA A 452 0.65 38.05 -11.13
CA ALA A 452 0.36 37.25 -12.32
C ALA A 452 1.52 36.31 -12.69
N LEU A 453 2.78 36.76 -12.56
CA LEU A 453 3.96 35.93 -12.87
C LEU A 453 4.07 34.68 -11.99
N ASN A 454 3.63 34.74 -10.74
CA ASN A 454 3.69 33.60 -9.82
C ASN A 454 2.57 32.56 -10.05
N ILE A 455 1.51 32.90 -10.80
CA ILE A 455 0.33 32.05 -10.92
C ILE A 455 0.63 30.70 -11.61
N THR A 456 1.59 30.68 -12.53
CA THR A 456 1.99 29.48 -13.28
C THR A 456 2.55 28.40 -12.37
N GLU A 457 3.46 28.78 -11.47
CA GLU A 457 4.05 27.87 -10.49
C GLU A 457 2.99 27.35 -9.51
N VAL A 458 2.13 28.24 -9.03
CA VAL A 458 1.06 27.91 -8.08
C VAL A 458 0.05 26.93 -8.69
N LEU A 459 -0.39 27.14 -9.94
CA LEU A 459 -1.31 26.24 -10.63
C LEU A 459 -0.69 24.84 -10.85
N ASN A 460 0.57 24.77 -11.26
CA ASN A 460 1.28 23.50 -11.43
C ASN A 460 1.46 22.76 -10.09
N PHE A 461 1.78 23.49 -9.03
CA PHE A 461 1.89 22.94 -7.68
C PHE A 461 0.53 22.47 -7.14
N ALA A 462 -0.56 23.21 -7.38
CA ALA A 462 -1.91 22.89 -6.90
C ALA A 462 -2.41 21.52 -7.38
N VAL A 463 -2.16 21.15 -8.63
CA VAL A 463 -2.53 19.81 -9.16
C VAL A 463 -1.85 18.69 -8.42
N ARG A 464 -0.55 18.84 -8.14
CA ARG A 464 0.23 17.84 -7.39
C ARG A 464 -0.37 17.69 -5.99
N GLN A 465 -0.68 18.81 -5.34
CA GLN A 465 -1.31 18.80 -4.02
C GLN A 465 -2.70 18.15 -4.02
N ILE A 466 -3.54 18.36 -5.05
CA ILE A 466 -4.84 17.67 -5.17
C ILE A 466 -4.64 16.15 -5.21
N SER A 467 -3.72 15.67 -6.04
CA SER A 467 -3.40 14.24 -6.14
C SER A 467 -2.86 13.69 -4.82
N ASP A 468 -1.99 14.42 -4.14
CA ASP A 468 -1.35 13.97 -2.90
C ASP A 468 -2.35 13.96 -1.73
N VAL A 469 -3.25 14.94 -1.64
CA VAL A 469 -4.36 14.95 -0.67
C VAL A 469 -5.31 13.77 -0.94
N GLU A 470 -5.76 13.58 -2.19
CA GLU A 470 -6.65 12.47 -2.55
C GLU A 470 -6.00 11.09 -2.35
N SER A 471 -4.68 10.97 -2.53
CA SER A 471 -3.96 9.72 -2.29
C SER A 471 -3.83 9.39 -0.81
N ASN A 472 -3.44 10.39 -0.02
CA ASN A 472 -3.06 10.18 1.38
C ASN A 472 -4.27 10.14 2.31
N ILE A 473 -5.40 10.74 1.90
CA ILE A 473 -6.65 10.65 2.67
C ILE A 473 -7.22 9.22 2.71
N VAL A 474 -6.86 8.36 1.74
CA VAL A 474 -7.24 6.94 1.72
C VAL A 474 -6.71 6.21 2.96
N SER A 475 -5.59 6.65 3.54
CA SER A 475 -5.08 6.09 4.80
C SER A 475 -6.05 6.33 5.96
N VAL A 476 -6.80 7.44 5.98
CA VAL A 476 -7.85 7.69 7.00
C VAL A 476 -9.01 6.71 6.85
N GLU A 477 -9.48 6.50 5.63
CA GLU A 477 -10.56 5.54 5.32
C GLU A 477 -10.19 4.12 5.80
N ARG A 478 -8.97 3.70 5.48
CA ARG A 478 -8.40 2.40 5.84
C ARG A 478 -8.22 2.20 7.35
N VAL A 479 -7.74 3.20 8.07
CA VAL A 479 -7.63 3.16 9.54
C VAL A 479 -9.00 3.08 10.18
N ARG A 480 -9.98 3.79 9.61
CA ARG A 480 -11.35 3.78 10.10
C ARG A 480 -12.05 2.45 9.89
N GLU A 481 -11.84 1.79 8.75
CA GLU A 481 -12.38 0.45 8.47
C GLU A 481 -12.11 -0.51 9.65
N TYR A 482 -10.89 -0.47 10.20
CA TYR A 482 -10.47 -1.35 11.30
C TYR A 482 -10.93 -0.86 12.68
N SER A 483 -11.34 0.40 12.78
CA SER A 483 -11.94 0.96 13.98
C SER A 483 -13.42 0.59 14.12
N GLU A 484 -14.05 0.12 13.04
CA GLU A 484 -15.47 -0.23 12.95
C GLU A 484 -15.71 -1.72 12.70
N THR A 485 -14.66 -2.55 12.72
CA THR A 485 -14.81 -4.01 12.61
C THR A 485 -15.62 -4.58 13.77
N PRO A 486 -16.39 -5.67 13.53
CA PRO A 486 -17.16 -6.31 14.58
C PRO A 486 -16.26 -6.78 15.71
N ASN A 487 -16.62 -6.39 16.93
CA ASN A 487 -15.92 -6.77 18.14
C ASN A 487 -16.49 -8.06 18.73
N GLU A 488 -15.65 -8.75 19.49
CA GLU A 488 -16.05 -9.83 20.37
C GLU A 488 -17.04 -9.29 21.42
N VAL A 489 -18.02 -10.13 21.80
CA VAL A 489 -19.06 -9.74 22.75
C VAL A 489 -18.39 -9.29 24.05
N ARG A 490 -18.85 -8.16 24.62
CA ARG A 490 -18.30 -7.64 25.88
C ARG A 490 -18.27 -8.76 26.91
N HIS A 491 -17.12 -8.96 27.56
CA HIS A 491 -17.03 -9.75 28.78
C HIS A 491 -18.05 -9.19 29.80
N SER A 492 -19.23 -9.80 29.89
CA SER A 492 -20.06 -9.70 31.08
C SER A 492 -19.31 -10.49 32.14
N ILE A 493 -18.50 -9.78 32.92
CA ILE A 493 -18.12 -10.30 34.22
C ILE A 493 -19.42 -10.21 35.04
N ASP A 494 -20.22 -11.27 34.99
CA ASP A 494 -21.29 -11.47 35.96
C ASP A 494 -20.62 -11.45 37.34
N ARG A 495 -20.81 -10.35 38.06
CA ARG A 495 -20.35 -10.15 39.44
C ARG A 495 -21.49 -10.41 40.39
#